data_AF-A0A967NUN4-F1
#
_entry.id   AF-A0A967NUN4-F1
#
_cell.length_a   1.000
_cell.length_b   1.000
_cell.length_c   1.000
_cell.angle_alpha   90.00
_cell.angle_beta   90.00
_cell.angle_gamma   90.00
#
_symmetry.space_group_name_H-M   'P 1'
#
loop_
_entity.id
_entity.type
_entity.pdbx_description
1 polymer ?
#
loop_
_entity_poly.entity_id
_entity_poly.type
_entity_poly.pdbx_seq_one_letter_code
_entity_poly.pdbx_strand_id
1 'polypeptide(L)'
;MEMVLTVSVVLLMFSLVIPAAREIVNKTRSDNVVVDLEKIQSDINDFITINRRLPDSLAEIYADIPRDPWGNKFKYLNIADSDESIKFKVRKYKFIKNLNSDYDLFSVGIDGESVQPLIGKSSRDDIVRAKNGLFIGPAEELIKSINE
;
A
#
# COMPACT_ATOMS: atom_id res chain seq x y z
N MET A 1 -40.92 21.48 -22.85
CA MET A 1 -40.32 20.15 -23.04
C MET A 1 -38.79 20.20 -23.14
N GLU A 2 -38.22 21.26 -23.72
CA GLU A 2 -36.76 21.45 -23.89
C GLU A 2 -35.95 21.46 -22.57
N MET A 3 -36.50 22.04 -21.50
CA MET A 3 -35.90 22.02 -20.15
C MET A 3 -35.84 20.61 -19.54
N VAL A 4 -36.83 19.75 -19.82
CA VAL A 4 -36.84 18.39 -19.27
C VAL A 4 -35.82 17.51 -19.98
N LEU A 5 -35.67 17.69 -21.30
CA LEU A 5 -34.67 17.00 -22.10
C LEU A 5 -33.24 17.40 -21.68
N THR A 6 -32.97 18.70 -21.52
CA THR A 6 -31.66 19.21 -21.11
C THR A 6 -31.27 18.74 -19.70
N VAL A 7 -32.17 18.80 -18.72
CA VAL A 7 -31.92 18.29 -17.37
C VAL A 7 -31.64 16.78 -17.39
N SER A 8 -32.36 16.02 -18.22
CA SER A 8 -32.18 14.57 -18.33
C SER A 8 -30.79 14.21 -18.88
N VAL A 9 -30.33 14.91 -19.93
CA VAL A 9 -28.98 14.72 -20.50
C VAL A 9 -27.90 15.09 -19.48
N VAL A 10 -28.06 16.19 -18.75
CA VAL A 10 -27.10 16.63 -17.73
C VAL A 10 -26.98 15.61 -16.59
N LEU A 11 -28.10 15.06 -16.11
CA LEU A 11 -28.09 14.03 -15.07
C LEU A 11 -27.40 12.74 -15.52
N LEU A 12 -27.61 12.34 -16.78
CA LEU A 12 -26.91 11.19 -17.37
C LEU A 12 -25.40 11.44 -17.51
N MET A 13 -24.97 12.67 -17.78
CA MET A 13 -23.54 13.00 -17.78
C MET A 13 -22.96 12.91 -16.37
N PHE A 14 -23.64 13.47 -15.36
CA PHE A 14 -23.16 13.42 -13.98
C PHE A 14 -23.04 11.99 -13.44
N SER A 15 -23.93 11.07 -13.86
CA SER A 15 -23.85 9.67 -13.42
C SER A 15 -22.59 8.95 -13.92
N LEU A 16 -22.04 9.36 -15.07
CA LEU A 16 -20.79 8.82 -15.62
C LEU A 16 -19.55 9.57 -15.11
N VAL A 17 -19.66 10.89 -14.93
CA VAL A 17 -18.51 11.74 -14.53
C VAL A 17 -18.07 11.47 -13.09
N ILE A 18 -19.01 11.30 -12.15
CA ILE A 18 -18.67 11.07 -10.73
C ILE A 18 -17.82 9.81 -10.52
N PRO A 19 -18.19 8.61 -11.02
CA PRO A 19 -17.35 7.42 -10.83
C PRO A 19 -15.99 7.55 -11.51
N ALA A 20 -15.93 8.13 -12.72
CA ALA A 20 -14.67 8.33 -13.44
C ALA A 20 -13.71 9.27 -12.67
N ALA A 21 -14.23 10.36 -12.11
CA ALA A 21 -13.42 11.29 -11.31
C ALA A 21 -12.86 10.62 -10.03
N ARG A 22 -13.62 9.72 -9.41
CA ARG A 22 -13.17 8.97 -8.22
C ARG A 22 -12.00 8.04 -8.55
N GLU A 23 -12.04 7.36 -9.69
CA GLU A 23 -10.97 6.46 -10.12
C GLU A 23 -9.65 7.20 -10.36
N ILE A 24 -9.71 8.37 -11.03
CA ILE A 24 -8.54 9.22 -11.26
C ILE A 24 -7.92 9.67 -9.92
N VAL A 25 -8.74 10.19 -9.00
CA VAL A 25 -8.26 10.65 -7.70
C VAL A 25 -7.66 9.50 -6.89
N ASN A 26 -8.26 8.31 -6.92
CA ASN A 26 -7.74 7.15 -6.22
C ASN A 26 -6.39 6.71 -6.79
N LYS A 27 -6.22 6.72 -8.12
CA LYS A 27 -4.93 6.41 -8.75
C LYS A 27 -3.84 7.39 -8.30
N THR A 28 -4.10 8.70 -8.35
CA THR A 28 -3.13 9.70 -7.89
C THR A 28 -2.80 9.56 -6.40
N ARG A 29 -3.78 9.21 -5.56
CA ARG A 29 -3.54 8.94 -4.14
C ARG A 29 -2.62 7.74 -3.95
N SER A 30 -2.85 6.65 -4.69
CA SER A 30 -1.97 5.48 -4.65
C SER A 30 -0.56 5.80 -5.11
N ASP A 31 -0.41 6.59 -6.18
CA ASP A 31 0.92 7.02 -6.67
C ASP A 31 1.67 7.85 -5.60
N ASN A 32 0.97 8.73 -4.87
CA ASN A 32 1.58 9.47 -3.74
C ASN A 32 2.04 8.53 -2.62
N VAL A 33 1.26 7.49 -2.31
CA VAL A 33 1.63 6.50 -1.29
C VAL A 33 2.86 5.70 -1.70
N VAL A 34 3.04 5.41 -2.98
CA VAL A 34 4.27 4.78 -3.49
C VAL A 34 5.48 5.66 -3.20
N VAL A 35 5.38 6.96 -3.48
CA VAL A 35 6.45 7.94 -3.17
C VAL A 35 6.73 8.00 -1.66
N ASP A 36 5.69 8.00 -0.84
CA ASP A 36 5.84 8.01 0.62
C ASP A 36 6.51 6.71 1.13
N LEU A 37 6.17 5.55 0.56
CA LEU A 37 6.81 4.28 0.89
C LEU A 37 8.28 4.24 0.47
N GLU A 38 8.60 4.77 -0.71
CA GLU A 38 9.99 4.93 -1.18
C GLU A 38 10.80 5.80 -0.23
N LYS A 39 10.21 6.90 0.24
CA LYS A 39 10.83 7.77 1.24
C LYS A 39 11.05 7.04 2.56
N ILE A 40 10.04 6.33 3.08
CA ILE A 40 10.17 5.57 4.33
C ILE A 40 11.25 4.49 4.19
N GLN A 41 11.33 3.81 3.04
CA GLN A 41 12.40 2.86 2.74
C GLN A 41 13.77 3.54 2.79
N SER A 42 13.91 4.74 2.22
CA SER A 42 15.15 5.52 2.29
C SER A 42 15.53 5.85 3.73
N ASP A 43 14.59 6.32 4.53
CA ASP A 43 14.83 6.68 5.93
C ASP A 43 15.21 5.44 6.77
N ILE A 44 14.64 4.28 6.47
CA ILE A 44 15.05 2.99 7.06
C ILE A 44 16.48 2.64 6.64
N ASN A 45 16.87 2.83 5.38
CA ASN A 45 18.22 2.54 4.91
C ASN A 45 19.27 3.44 5.59
N ASP A 46 18.94 4.71 5.82
CA ASP A 46 19.79 5.63 6.58
C ASP A 46 19.94 5.17 8.04
N PHE A 47 18.84 4.72 8.66
CA PHE A 47 18.87 4.15 10.00
C PHE A 47 19.78 2.91 10.07
N ILE A 48 19.68 1.99 9.10
CA ILE A 48 20.52 0.79 9.02
C ILE A 48 21.99 1.18 8.88
N THR A 49 22.30 2.19 8.07
CA THR A 49 23.68 2.65 7.84
C THR A 49 24.33 3.15 9.12
N ILE A 50 23.56 3.82 9.98
CA ILE A 50 24.03 4.39 11.25
C ILE A 50 24.08 3.32 12.36
N ASN A 51 23.00 2.56 12.53
CA ASN A 51 22.82 1.67 13.69
C ASN A 51 23.26 0.23 13.42
N ARG A 52 23.54 -0.14 12.17
CA ARG A 52 23.91 -1.49 11.72
C ARG A 52 22.89 -2.57 12.09
N ARG A 53 21.62 -2.20 12.22
CA ARG A 53 20.48 -3.08 12.46
C ARG A 53 19.22 -2.50 11.82
N LEU A 54 18.20 -3.33 11.64
CA LEU A 54 16.87 -2.84 11.30
C LEU A 54 16.20 -2.19 12.53
N PRO A 55 15.32 -1.21 12.34
CA PRO A 55 14.48 -0.71 13.42
C PRO A 55 13.50 -1.80 13.87
N ASP A 56 13.13 -1.83 15.14
CA ASP A 56 12.09 -2.74 15.65
C ASP A 56 10.70 -2.23 15.27
N SER A 57 10.57 -0.90 15.10
CA SER A 57 9.35 -0.25 14.62
C SER A 57 9.63 1.11 13.98
N LEU A 58 8.67 1.63 13.19
CA LEU A 58 8.77 2.99 12.63
C LEU A 58 8.84 4.09 13.69
N ALA A 59 8.47 3.81 14.95
CA ALA A 59 8.55 4.79 16.03
C ALA A 59 9.99 5.14 16.44
N GLU A 60 10.98 4.33 16.04
CA GLU A 60 12.40 4.64 16.24
C GLU A 60 12.93 5.68 15.25
N ILE A 61 12.29 5.82 14.09
CA ILE A 61 12.66 6.77 13.04
C ILE A 61 11.79 8.02 13.12
N TYR A 62 10.49 7.85 13.40
CA TYR A 62 9.52 8.93 13.39
C TYR A 62 8.87 9.14 14.75
N ALA A 63 8.84 10.40 15.21
CA ALA A 63 8.09 10.78 16.41
C ALA A 63 6.56 10.63 16.21
N ASP A 64 6.06 10.93 15.02
CA ASP A 64 4.71 10.54 14.58
C ASP A 64 4.80 9.85 13.22
N ILE A 65 4.23 8.65 13.13
CA ILE A 65 4.31 7.81 11.94
C ILE A 65 3.50 8.47 10.83
N PRO A 66 4.08 8.67 9.62
CA PRO A 66 3.35 9.22 8.48
C PRO A 66 2.04 8.47 8.21
N ARG A 67 1.07 9.19 7.65
CA ARG A 67 -0.23 8.65 7.29
C ARG A 67 -0.42 8.73 5.80
N ASP A 68 -1.07 7.73 5.24
CA ASP A 68 -1.50 7.73 3.86
C ASP A 68 -2.65 8.75 3.63
N PRO A 69 -3.02 9.03 2.37
CA PRO A 69 -4.11 9.95 2.02
C PRO A 69 -5.49 9.58 2.59
N TRP A 70 -5.64 8.37 3.12
CA TRP A 70 -6.87 7.88 3.74
C TRP A 70 -6.82 7.94 5.27
N GLY A 71 -5.70 8.40 5.85
CA GLY A 71 -5.51 8.62 7.28
C GLY A 71 -4.94 7.41 8.03
N ASN A 72 -4.64 6.32 7.32
CA ASN A 72 -4.07 5.12 7.93
C ASN A 72 -2.56 5.28 8.11
N LYS A 73 -2.05 4.80 9.24
CA LYS A 73 -0.60 4.77 9.48
C LYS A 73 0.05 3.67 8.65
N PHE A 74 1.23 3.96 8.11
CA PHE A 74 2.07 2.94 7.48
C PHE A 74 2.39 1.81 8.45
N LYS A 75 2.44 0.60 7.92
CA LYS A 75 2.71 -0.62 8.66
C LYS A 75 4.11 -1.09 8.31
N TYR A 76 4.85 -1.48 9.34
CA TYR A 76 6.19 -1.99 9.25
C TYR A 76 6.33 -3.22 10.12
N LEU A 77 7.11 -4.18 9.66
CA LEU A 77 7.43 -5.38 10.41
C LEU A 77 8.86 -5.81 10.08
N ASN A 78 9.74 -5.80 11.07
CA ASN A 78 11.08 -6.37 10.95
C ASN A 78 10.96 -7.90 10.81
N ILE A 79 11.57 -8.49 9.79
CA ILE A 79 11.53 -9.94 9.53
C ILE A 79 12.86 -10.59 9.88
N ALA A 80 13.98 -9.95 9.53
CA ALA A 80 15.31 -10.54 9.64
C ALA A 80 15.78 -10.70 11.10
N ASP A 81 15.49 -9.72 11.97
CA ASP A 81 15.95 -9.72 13.36
C ASP A 81 14.88 -10.23 14.34
N SER A 82 13.78 -10.79 13.82
CA SER A 82 12.62 -11.20 14.61
C SER A 82 12.50 -12.71 14.83
N ASP A 83 11.83 -13.08 15.92
CA ASP A 83 11.49 -14.47 16.24
C ASP A 83 10.68 -15.17 15.14
N GLU A 84 10.72 -16.51 15.12
CA GLU A 84 9.96 -17.32 14.16
C GLU A 84 8.45 -17.05 14.17
N SER A 85 7.91 -16.53 15.29
CA SER A 85 6.51 -16.15 15.42
C SER A 85 6.09 -15.04 14.45
N ILE A 86 7.04 -14.22 13.99
CA ILE A 86 6.79 -13.13 13.04
C ILE A 86 6.51 -13.66 11.63
N LYS A 87 7.01 -14.85 11.27
CA LYS A 87 6.74 -15.50 9.97
C LYS A 87 5.24 -15.69 9.70
N PHE A 88 4.41 -15.75 10.76
CA PHE A 88 2.95 -15.84 10.64
C PHE A 88 2.25 -14.49 10.43
N LYS A 89 2.96 -13.37 10.50
CA LYS A 89 2.43 -12.00 10.30
C LYS A 89 2.90 -11.36 8.99
N VAL A 90 3.94 -11.90 8.38
CA VAL A 90 4.52 -11.42 7.10
C VAL A 90 3.53 -11.58 5.95
N ARG A 91 3.46 -10.59 5.07
CA ARG A 91 2.61 -10.64 3.89
C ARG A 91 3.07 -11.72 2.92
N LYS A 92 2.09 -12.39 2.33
CA LYS A 92 2.32 -13.56 1.48
C LYS A 92 1.39 -13.59 0.29
N TYR A 93 1.76 -14.35 -0.74
CA TYR A 93 0.92 -14.54 -1.92
C TYR A 93 1.06 -15.96 -2.47
N LYS A 94 -0.05 -16.70 -2.53
CA LYS A 94 -0.10 -18.12 -2.97
C LYS A 94 0.99 -18.97 -2.30
N PHE A 95 1.98 -19.42 -3.08
CA PHE A 95 3.09 -20.27 -2.65
C PHE A 95 4.30 -19.47 -2.14
N ILE A 96 4.32 -18.15 -2.33
CA ILE A 96 5.35 -17.25 -1.83
C ILE A 96 5.07 -17.01 -0.35
N LYS A 97 5.91 -17.58 0.51
CA LYS A 97 5.75 -17.50 1.98
C LYS A 97 5.95 -16.08 2.51
N ASN A 98 6.95 -15.38 1.99
CA ASN A 98 7.28 -14.01 2.38
C ASN A 98 7.53 -13.18 1.12
N LEU A 99 6.95 -11.98 1.03
CA LEU A 99 7.22 -11.05 -0.09
C LEU A 99 8.60 -10.38 0.02
N ASN A 100 9.10 -10.26 1.25
CA ASN A 100 10.42 -9.72 1.60
C ASN A 100 11.12 -10.63 2.60
N SER A 101 12.45 -10.64 2.59
CA SER A 101 13.28 -11.36 3.56
C SER A 101 13.79 -10.49 4.69
N ASP A 102 13.83 -9.16 4.50
CA ASP A 102 14.38 -8.18 5.43
C ASP A 102 13.31 -7.57 6.34
N TYR A 103 12.34 -6.87 5.77
CA TYR A 103 11.21 -6.28 6.46
C TYR A 103 10.02 -6.11 5.51
N ASP A 104 8.82 -6.12 6.08
CA ASP A 104 7.61 -5.71 5.39
C ASP A 104 7.32 -4.23 5.64
N LEU A 105 6.89 -3.54 4.59
CA LEU A 105 6.47 -2.15 4.64
C LEU A 105 5.28 -1.96 3.68
N PHE A 106 4.18 -1.39 4.17
CA PHE A 106 2.97 -1.19 3.36
C PHE A 106 2.01 -0.14 3.93
N SER A 107 1.11 0.34 3.06
CA SER A 107 -0.16 1.00 3.44
C SER A 107 -1.32 0.03 3.21
N VAL A 108 -2.36 0.15 4.03
CA VAL A 108 -3.59 -0.66 3.94
C VAL A 108 -4.52 -0.24 2.80
N GLY A 109 -4.27 0.92 2.18
CA GLY A 109 -5.11 1.39 1.09
C GLY A 109 -6.37 2.13 1.55
N ILE A 110 -7.35 2.20 0.64
CA ILE A 110 -8.53 3.08 0.74
C ILE A 110 -9.61 2.48 1.64
N ASP A 111 -9.73 1.17 1.70
CA ASP A 111 -10.75 0.51 2.52
C ASP A 111 -10.35 0.47 4.02
N GLY A 112 -9.05 0.66 4.31
CA GLY A 112 -8.50 0.65 5.67
C GLY A 112 -8.48 -0.74 6.31
N GLU A 113 -8.84 -1.77 5.55
CA GLU A 113 -8.85 -3.16 5.98
C GLU A 113 -7.66 -3.87 5.35
N SER A 114 -7.13 -4.90 6.01
CA SER A 114 -6.23 -5.81 5.33
C SER A 114 -6.09 -7.14 6.05
N VAL A 115 -5.84 -8.18 5.26
CA VAL A 115 -5.45 -9.50 5.73
C VAL A 115 -4.01 -9.82 5.33
N GLN A 116 -3.42 -10.81 5.99
CA GLN A 116 -2.03 -11.20 5.72
C GLN A 116 -1.79 -11.64 4.25
N PRO A 117 -2.62 -12.53 3.65
CA PRO A 117 -2.36 -12.96 2.28
C PRO A 117 -2.97 -11.97 1.26
N LEU A 118 -2.16 -11.54 0.28
CA LEU A 118 -2.60 -10.62 -0.79
C LEU A 118 -3.68 -11.20 -1.73
N ILE A 119 -3.97 -12.51 -1.62
CA ILE A 119 -5.11 -13.12 -2.33
C ILE A 119 -6.46 -12.66 -1.76
N GLY A 120 -6.49 -12.23 -0.49
CA GLY A 120 -7.68 -11.73 0.19
C GLY A 120 -8.21 -10.47 -0.49
N LYS A 121 -9.54 -10.33 -0.54
CA LYS A 121 -10.17 -9.21 -1.24
C LYS A 121 -9.79 -7.85 -0.64
N SER A 122 -9.79 -7.76 0.69
CA SER A 122 -9.38 -6.56 1.45
C SER A 122 -7.88 -6.28 1.42
N SER A 123 -7.08 -7.02 0.64
CA SER A 123 -5.63 -6.79 0.54
C SER A 123 -5.20 -6.44 -0.88
N ARG A 124 -6.16 -6.15 -1.77
CA ARG A 124 -5.87 -5.87 -3.18
C ARG A 124 -5.55 -4.41 -3.43
N ASP A 125 -6.10 -3.52 -2.62
CA ASP A 125 -5.84 -2.08 -2.63
C ASP A 125 -4.67 -1.67 -1.72
N ASP A 126 -4.14 -2.62 -0.95
CA ASP A 126 -2.87 -2.49 -0.25
C ASP A 126 -1.77 -1.99 -1.20
N ILE A 127 -0.90 -1.09 -0.71
CA ILE A 127 0.29 -0.65 -1.43
C ILE A 127 1.49 -1.18 -0.68
N VAL A 128 2.26 -2.05 -1.35
CA VAL A 128 3.22 -2.94 -0.71
C VAL A 128 4.62 -2.76 -1.27
N ARG A 129 5.60 -2.84 -0.37
CA ARG A 129 6.97 -3.20 -0.72
C ARG A 129 7.08 -4.71 -0.91
N ALA A 130 7.71 -5.15 -1.99
CA ALA A 130 7.99 -6.55 -2.27
C ALA A 130 9.35 -6.73 -2.95
N LYS A 131 9.80 -7.99 -3.05
CA LYS A 131 11.07 -8.36 -3.70
C LYS A 131 12.26 -7.60 -3.08
N ASN A 132 12.26 -7.45 -1.76
CA ASN A 132 13.29 -6.73 -0.99
C ASN A 132 13.50 -5.28 -1.49
N GLY A 133 12.40 -4.60 -1.82
CA GLY A 133 12.42 -3.19 -2.24
C GLY A 133 12.58 -2.96 -3.76
N LEU A 134 12.70 -4.03 -4.56
CA LEU A 134 12.69 -3.93 -6.03
C LEU A 134 11.28 -3.64 -6.59
N PHE A 135 10.25 -3.80 -5.78
CA PHE A 135 8.88 -3.44 -6.11
C PHE A 135 8.27 -2.63 -4.96
N ILE A 136 7.72 -1.47 -5.28
CA ILE A 136 6.85 -0.69 -4.41
C ILE A 136 5.67 -0.25 -5.26
N GLY A 137 4.47 -0.69 -4.90
CA GLY A 137 3.29 -0.45 -5.73
C GLY A 137 2.04 -1.14 -5.21
N PRO A 138 0.90 -0.97 -5.91
CA PRO A 138 -0.34 -1.64 -5.58
C PRO A 138 -0.18 -3.17 -5.57
N ALA A 139 -0.78 -3.84 -4.58
CA ALA A 139 -0.76 -5.29 -4.47
C ALA A 139 -1.33 -5.97 -5.72
N GLU A 140 -2.34 -5.38 -6.36
CA GLU A 140 -2.89 -5.88 -7.61
C GLU A 140 -1.88 -5.87 -8.78
N GLU A 141 -0.99 -4.88 -8.85
CA GLU A 141 0.09 -4.84 -9.84
C GLU A 141 1.16 -5.89 -9.56
N LEU A 142 1.54 -6.07 -8.30
CA LEU A 142 2.45 -7.14 -7.89
C LEU A 142 1.88 -8.51 -8.28
N ILE A 143 0.60 -8.74 -8.00
CA ILE A 143 -0.10 -9.98 -8.32
C ILE A 143 -0.07 -10.27 -9.82
N LYS A 144 -0.32 -9.26 -10.66
CA LYS A 144 -0.20 -9.40 -12.12
C LYS A 144 1.23 -9.80 -12.50
N SER A 145 2.23 -9.09 -11.98
CA SER A 145 3.65 -9.37 -12.27
C SER A 145 4.15 -10.75 -11.83
N ILE A 146 3.47 -11.42 -10.90
CA ILE A 146 3.82 -12.77 -10.43
C ILE A 146 3.14 -13.85 -11.28
N ASN A 147 1.99 -13.54 -11.88
CA ASN A 147 1.20 -14.51 -12.67
C ASN A 147 1.55 -14.47 -14.17
N GLU A 148 2.22 -13.43 -14.64
CA GLU A 148 2.84 -13.33 -15.97
C GLU A 148 4.13 -14.16 -16.04
#